data_AF-A0A645EQ43-F1
#
_entry.id   AF-A0A645EQ43-F1
#
_cell.length_a   1.000
_cell.length_b   1.000
_cell.length_c   1.000
_cell.angle_alpha   90.00
_cell.angle_beta   90.00
_cell.angle_gamma   90.00
#
_symmetry.space_group_name_H-M   'P 1'
#
loop_
_entity.id
_entity.type
_entity.pdbx_description
1 polymer ?
#
loop_
_entity_poly.entity_id
_entity_poly.type
_entity_poly.pdbx_seq_one_letter_code
_entity_poly.pdbx_strand_id
1 'polypeptide(L)'
;MWHEFEGGLISVKDVELEIVKIAGVKTPALKEVIYDVKPVDLFRKPTWYSDGIMILQNIAQLGIESEIYLEKMRLLDYSRKKTTQKVNLYEKVQIPGYQEAILKIKRFMEDEENLSKAGQKIVKTRHQMEEEMA
;
A
#
# COMPACT_ATOMS: atom_id res chain seq x y z
N MET A 1 26.01 -1.94 -36.82
CA MET A 1 25.75 -0.49 -36.64
C MET A 1 26.30 0.08 -35.32
N TRP A 2 26.58 -0.74 -34.30
CA TRP A 2 27.08 -0.27 -32.97
C TRP A 2 28.58 -0.50 -32.70
N HIS A 3 29.33 -1.06 -33.65
CA HIS A 3 30.77 -1.36 -33.49
C HIS A 3 31.67 -0.12 -33.69
N GLU A 4 31.10 1.03 -34.05
CA GLU A 4 31.84 2.26 -34.35
C GLU A 4 31.98 3.18 -33.13
N PHE A 5 31.26 2.91 -32.04
CA PHE A 5 31.44 3.60 -30.76
C PHE A 5 32.50 2.89 -29.92
N GLU A 6 33.45 3.66 -29.42
CA GLU A 6 34.43 3.16 -28.47
C GLU A 6 33.72 2.82 -27.15
N GLY A 7 33.97 1.62 -26.61
CA GLY A 7 33.37 1.18 -25.35
C GLY A 7 33.71 2.15 -24.21
N GLY A 8 32.71 2.56 -23.45
CA GLY A 8 32.87 3.51 -22.34
C GLY A 8 33.00 4.98 -22.78
N LEU A 9 32.43 5.35 -23.93
CA LEU A 9 32.27 6.73 -24.38
C LEU A 9 31.36 7.55 -23.46
N ILE A 10 30.30 6.91 -22.95
CA ILE A 10 29.33 7.49 -22.02
C ILE A 10 29.30 6.58 -20.80
N SER A 11 29.42 7.18 -19.62
CA SER A 11 29.23 6.51 -18.33
C SER A 11 28.23 7.28 -17.49
N VAL A 12 27.36 6.59 -16.77
CA VAL A 12 26.47 7.21 -15.78
C VAL A 12 27.31 7.53 -14.54
N LYS A 13 27.40 8.81 -14.20
CA LYS A 13 28.14 9.28 -13.01
C LYS A 13 27.25 9.25 -11.77
N ASP A 14 26.01 9.74 -11.91
CA ASP A 14 25.04 9.76 -10.83
C ASP A 14 23.61 9.77 -11.37
N VAL A 15 22.65 9.34 -10.55
CA VAL A 15 21.22 9.35 -10.87
C VAL A 15 20.49 10.04 -9.72
N GLU A 16 19.96 11.23 -9.98
CA GLU A 16 19.15 11.95 -9.01
C GLU A 16 17.72 11.42 -9.02
N LEU A 17 17.29 10.89 -7.87
CA LEU A 17 15.92 10.46 -7.64
C LEU A 17 15.20 11.43 -6.70
N GLU A 18 13.94 11.66 -6.98
CA GLU A 18 13.04 12.38 -6.08
C GLU A 18 11.93 11.48 -5.54
N ILE A 19 11.36 11.85 -4.41
CA ILE A 19 10.25 11.12 -3.79
C ILE A 19 8.95 11.88 -4.05
N VAL A 20 8.07 11.25 -4.83
CA VAL A 20 6.73 11.78 -5.13
C VAL A 20 5.69 10.95 -4.40
N LYS A 21 4.64 11.60 -3.87
CA LYS A 21 3.52 10.90 -3.25
C LYS A 21 2.41 10.65 -4.26
N ILE A 22 1.99 9.40 -4.39
CA ILE A 22 0.86 8.99 -5.23
C ILE A 22 -0.12 8.22 -4.36
N ALA A 23 -1.36 8.71 -4.25
CA ALA A 23 -2.41 8.10 -3.42
C ALA A 23 -1.93 7.76 -1.98
N GLY A 24 -1.10 8.64 -1.39
CA GLY A 24 -0.53 8.44 -0.06
C GLY A 24 0.70 7.53 0.02
N VAL A 25 1.09 6.87 -1.08
CA VAL A 25 2.30 6.03 -1.17
C VAL A 25 3.47 6.89 -1.65
N LYS A 26 4.60 6.83 -0.95
CA LYS A 26 5.86 7.47 -1.39
C LYS A 26 6.49 6.60 -2.48
N THR A 27 6.65 7.16 -3.67
CA THR A 27 7.22 6.47 -4.85
C THR A 27 8.42 7.24 -5.39
N PRO A 28 9.47 6.56 -5.87
CA PRO A 28 10.58 7.22 -6.54
C PRO A 28 10.13 7.76 -7.91
N ALA A 29 10.75 8.86 -8.33
CA ALA A 29 10.69 9.39 -9.69
C ALA A 29 12.10 9.85 -10.10
N LEU A 30 12.39 9.72 -11.40
CA LEU A 30 13.65 10.21 -11.95
C LEU A 30 13.61 11.73 -12.03
N LYS A 31 14.63 12.39 -11.46
CA LYS A 31 14.82 13.84 -11.61
C LYS A 31 15.80 14.14 -12.73
N GLU A 32 17.00 13.56 -12.66
CA GLU A 32 18.05 13.78 -13.66
C GLU A 32 19.05 12.62 -13.67
N VAL A 33 19.62 12.32 -14.84
CA VAL A 33 20.76 11.40 -14.97
C VAL A 33 22.00 12.21 -15.35
N ILE A 34 23.02 12.16 -14.50
CA ILE A 34 24.28 12.86 -14.72
C ILE A 34 25.21 11.93 -15.49
N TYR A 35 25.47 12.27 -16.75
CA TYR A 35 26.38 11.53 -17.63
C TYR A 35 27.78 12.13 -17.60
N ASP A 36 28.79 11.26 -17.61
CA ASP A 36 30.18 11.60 -17.91
C ASP A 36 30.50 11.10 -19.33
N VAL A 37 30.79 12.03 -20.23
CA VAL A 37 31.10 11.77 -21.64
C VAL A 37 32.58 12.02 -21.84
N LYS A 38 33.31 10.99 -22.31
CA LYS A 38 34.73 11.15 -22.59
C LYS A 38 34.94 12.21 -23.69
N PRO A 39 36.00 13.04 -23.58
CA PRO A 39 36.29 14.03 -24.60
C PRO A 39 36.64 13.33 -25.91
N VAL A 40 35.85 13.60 -26.94
CA VAL A 40 36.04 13.05 -28.29
C VAL A 40 36.40 14.17 -29.25
N ASP A 41 37.37 13.92 -30.11
CA ASP A 41 37.76 14.86 -31.16
C ASP A 41 36.72 14.84 -32.29
N LEU A 42 35.72 15.71 -32.17
CA LEU A 42 34.61 15.85 -33.11
C LEU A 42 35.05 16.24 -34.53
N PHE A 43 36.27 16.79 -34.69
CA PHE A 43 36.82 17.14 -36.00
C PHE A 43 37.39 15.94 -36.75
N ARG A 44 37.78 14.88 -36.03
CA ARG A 44 38.31 13.63 -36.60
C ARG A 44 37.25 12.54 -36.75
N LYS A 45 36.09 12.72 -36.13
CA LYS A 45 34.97 11.76 -36.16
C LYS A 45 33.90 12.22 -37.17
N PRO A 46 33.08 11.28 -37.70
CA PRO A 46 32.01 11.63 -38.62
C PRO A 46 30.98 12.58 -37.99
N THR A 47 30.30 13.39 -38.81
CA THR A 47 29.31 14.38 -38.34
C THR A 47 28.19 13.76 -37.49
N TRP A 48 27.77 12.53 -37.81
CA TRP A 48 26.71 11.80 -37.10
C TRP A 48 27.13 11.30 -35.71
N TYR A 49 28.42 11.39 -35.34
CA TYR A 49 28.94 10.85 -34.09
C TYR A 49 28.35 11.56 -32.86
N SER A 50 28.11 12.87 -32.98
CA SER A 50 27.46 13.69 -31.93
C SER A 50 26.01 13.29 -31.70
N ASP A 51 25.24 13.11 -32.77
CA ASP A 51 23.85 12.61 -32.71
C ASP A 51 23.79 11.21 -32.10
N GLY A 52 24.76 10.36 -32.42
CA GLY A 52 24.90 9.03 -31.84
C GLY A 52 25.09 9.02 -30.33
N ILE A 53 25.91 9.94 -29.80
CA ILE A 53 26.09 10.13 -28.35
C ILE A 53 24.76 10.51 -27.69
N MET A 54 24.01 11.44 -28.29
CA MET A 54 22.69 11.83 -27.77
C MET A 54 21.70 10.66 -27.76
N ILE A 55 21.68 9.84 -28.81
CA ILE A 55 20.82 8.65 -28.89
C ILE A 55 21.20 7.65 -27.79
N LEU A 56 22.49 7.42 -27.55
CA LEU A 56 22.95 6.53 -26.48
C LEU A 56 22.55 7.04 -25.09
N GLN A 57 22.67 8.34 -24.83
CA GLN A 57 22.20 8.96 -23.59
C GLN A 57 20.69 8.77 -23.40
N ASN A 58 19.89 8.98 -24.45
CA ASN A 58 18.44 8.79 -24.40
C ASN A 58 18.06 7.33 -24.11
N ILE A 59 18.73 6.36 -24.74
CA ILE A 59 18.48 4.94 -24.48
C ILE A 59 18.85 4.58 -23.03
N ALA A 60 20.00 5.07 -22.54
CA ALA A 60 20.41 4.87 -21.16
C ALA A 60 19.38 5.46 -20.17
N GLN A 61 18.89 6.67 -20.45
CA GLN A 61 17.85 7.32 -19.65
C GLN A 61 16.56 6.49 -19.62
N LEU A 62 16.08 6.04 -20.78
CA LEU A 62 14.87 5.21 -20.87
C LEU A 62 15.02 3.89 -20.10
N GLY A 63 16.20 3.28 -20.12
CA GLY A 63 16.50 2.09 -19.32
C GLY A 63 16.37 2.35 -17.82
N ILE A 64 16.96 3.44 -17.34
CA ILE A 64 16.89 3.86 -15.93
C ILE A 64 15.45 4.20 -15.53
N GLU A 65 14.72 4.92 -16.38
CA GLU A 65 13.30 5.24 -16.14
C GLU A 65 12.46 3.97 -16.01
N SER A 66 12.68 2.99 -16.89
CA SER A 66 11.97 1.70 -16.86
C SER A 66 12.14 0.99 -15.52
N GLU A 67 13.37 0.92 -14.98
CA GLU A 67 13.63 0.33 -13.67
C GLU A 67 12.90 1.07 -12.53
N ILE A 68 12.89 2.40 -12.58
CA ILE A 68 12.18 3.23 -11.59
C ILE A 68 10.66 2.99 -11.67
N TYR A 69 10.09 2.85 -12.87
CA TYR A 69 8.68 2.53 -13.06
C TYR A 69 8.31 1.14 -12.55
N LEU A 70 9.18 0.14 -12.73
CA LEU A 70 8.97 -1.19 -12.17
C LEU A 70 8.94 -1.16 -10.64
N GLU A 71 9.87 -0.43 -10.02
CA GLU A 71 9.90 -0.28 -8.56
C GLU A 71 8.67 0.47 -8.05
N LYS A 72 8.26 1.53 -8.75
CA LYS A 72 7.04 2.28 -8.46
C LYS A 72 5.80 1.38 -8.54
N MET A 73 5.70 0.53 -9.56
CA MET A 73 4.61 -0.43 -9.70
C MET A 73 4.59 -1.42 -8.53
N ARG A 74 5.76 -1.93 -8.12
CA ARG A 74 5.90 -2.87 -6.98
C ARG A 74 5.40 -2.25 -5.68
N LEU A 75 5.78 -1.01 -5.39
CA LEU A 75 5.36 -0.29 -4.18
C LEU A 75 3.84 -0.05 -4.16
N LEU A 76 3.28 0.36 -5.30
CA LEU A 76 1.84 0.60 -5.42
C LEU A 76 1.03 -0.70 -5.28
N ASP A 77 1.48 -1.79 -5.90
CA ASP A 77 0.80 -3.10 -5.78
C ASP A 77 0.84 -3.62 -4.34
N TYR A 78 1.96 -3.46 -3.65
CA TYR A 78 2.08 -3.83 -2.24
C TYR A 78 1.10 -3.04 -1.35
N SER A 79 1.02 -1.72 -1.56
CA SER A 79 0.08 -0.85 -0.83
C SER A 79 -1.38 -1.21 -1.12
N ARG A 80 -1.69 -1.47 -2.40
CA ARG A 80 -3.02 -1.94 -2.83
C ARG A 80 -3.38 -3.24 -2.12
N LYS A 81 -2.51 -4.24 -2.16
CA LYS A 81 -2.72 -5.55 -1.51
C LYS A 81 -2.97 -5.40 0.00
N LYS A 82 -2.20 -4.58 0.69
CA LYS A 82 -2.41 -4.31 2.13
C LYS A 82 -3.78 -3.70 2.39
N THR A 83 -4.18 -2.72 1.60
CA THR A 83 -5.49 -2.07 1.75
C THR A 83 -6.63 -3.07 1.50
N THR A 84 -6.54 -3.88 0.45
CA THR A 84 -7.52 -4.95 0.17
C THR A 84 -7.56 -6.01 1.27
N GLN A 85 -6.41 -6.41 1.82
CA GLN A 85 -6.36 -7.34 2.96
C GLN A 85 -7.04 -6.76 4.20
N LYS A 86 -6.83 -5.46 4.46
CA LYS A 86 -7.45 -4.75 5.58
C LYS A 86 -8.97 -4.71 5.44
N VAL A 87 -9.49 -4.43 4.24
CA VAL A 87 -10.93 -4.48 3.95
C VAL A 87 -11.48 -5.89 4.20
N ASN A 88 -10.81 -6.92 3.68
CA ASN A 88 -11.22 -8.32 3.91
C ASN A 88 -11.23 -8.70 5.40
N LEU A 89 -10.22 -8.27 6.16
CA LEU A 89 -10.15 -8.51 7.60
C LEU A 89 -11.36 -7.89 8.32
N TYR A 90 -11.75 -6.67 7.94
CA TYR A 90 -12.91 -6.01 8.51
C TYR A 90 -14.22 -6.70 8.16
N GLU A 91 -14.45 -6.93 6.86
CA GLU A 91 -15.69 -7.51 6.37
C GLU A 91 -15.92 -8.94 6.87
N LYS A 92 -14.86 -9.77 6.86
CA LYS A 92 -15.01 -11.21 7.08
C LYS A 92 -14.71 -11.64 8.52
N VAL A 93 -13.95 -10.87 9.29
CA VAL A 93 -13.51 -11.28 10.63
C VAL A 93 -14.02 -10.31 11.69
N GLN A 94 -13.67 -9.03 11.59
CA GLN A 94 -13.95 -8.10 12.69
C GLN A 94 -15.44 -7.76 12.83
N ILE A 95 -16.11 -7.39 11.73
CA ILE A 95 -17.53 -7.02 11.77
C ILE A 95 -18.39 -8.19 12.31
N PRO A 96 -18.25 -9.43 11.79
CA PRO A 96 -18.97 -10.57 12.35
C PRO A 96 -18.64 -10.83 13.82
N GLY A 97 -17.36 -10.77 14.20
CA GLY A 97 -16.93 -10.97 15.57
C GLY A 97 -17.52 -9.95 16.54
N TYR A 98 -17.60 -8.67 16.14
CA TYR A 98 -18.23 -7.63 16.94
C TYR A 98 -19.75 -7.80 17.01
N GLN A 99 -20.41 -8.23 15.94
CA GLN A 99 -21.85 -8.53 15.97
C GLN A 99 -22.16 -9.67 16.95
N GLU A 100 -21.35 -10.73 16.97
CA GLU A 100 -21.50 -11.83 17.92
C GLU A 100 -21.29 -11.35 19.36
N ALA A 101 -20.27 -10.53 19.61
CA ALA A 101 -20.02 -9.95 20.93
C ALA A 101 -21.19 -9.09 21.40
N ILE A 102 -21.75 -8.23 20.52
CA ILE A 102 -22.94 -7.43 20.82
C ILE A 102 -24.14 -8.33 21.15
N LEU A 103 -24.33 -9.42 20.41
CA LEU A 103 -25.43 -10.35 20.67
C LEU A 103 -25.29 -11.05 22.03
N LYS A 104 -24.08 -11.46 22.41
CA LYS A 104 -23.80 -12.03 23.74
C LYS A 104 -24.13 -11.05 24.87
N ILE A 105 -23.73 -9.79 24.70
CA ILE A 105 -24.05 -8.73 25.69
C ILE A 105 -25.56 -8.56 25.82
N LYS A 106 -26.29 -8.48 24.69
CA LYS A 106 -27.75 -8.33 24.72
C LYS A 106 -28.45 -9.50 25.41
N ARG A 107 -28.08 -10.75 25.10
CA ARG A 107 -28.65 -11.93 25.74
C ARG A 107 -28.41 -11.95 27.24
N PHE A 108 -27.20 -11.61 27.66
CA PHE A 108 -26.88 -11.51 29.08
C PHE A 108 -27.76 -10.47 29.80
N MET A 109 -27.97 -9.30 29.18
CA MET A 109 -28.87 -8.28 29.74
C MET A 109 -30.33 -8.74 29.81
N GLU A 110 -30.82 -9.42 28.78
CA GLU A 110 -32.18 -9.98 28.75
C GLU A 110 -32.36 -11.06 29.81
N ASP A 111 -31.36 -11.94 29.99
CA ASP A 111 -31.38 -12.98 31.01
C ASP A 111 -31.41 -12.39 32.43
N GLU A 112 -30.57 -11.38 32.71
CA GLU A 112 -30.58 -10.64 33.98
C GLU A 112 -31.94 -9.98 34.25
N GLU A 113 -32.57 -9.38 33.23
CA GLU A 113 -33.90 -8.78 33.37
C GLU A 113 -34.99 -9.84 33.63
N ASN A 114 -34.92 -10.97 32.94
CA ASN A 114 -35.85 -12.09 33.12
C ASN A 114 -35.72 -12.72 34.52
N LEU A 115 -34.49 -12.89 35.02
CA LEU A 115 -34.19 -13.35 36.38
C LEU A 115 -34.81 -12.40 37.42
N SER A 116 -34.65 -11.09 37.23
CA SER A 116 -35.24 -10.08 38.11
C SER A 116 -36.77 -10.15 38.15
N LYS A 117 -37.43 -10.25 36.99
CA LYS A 117 -38.90 -10.40 36.90
C LYS A 117 -39.39 -11.70 37.54
N ALA A 118 -38.68 -12.81 37.32
CA ALA A 118 -39.00 -14.09 37.93
C ALA A 118 -38.90 -14.03 39.46
N GLY A 119 -37.85 -13.41 39.99
CA GLY A 119 -37.68 -13.18 41.42
C GLY A 119 -38.83 -12.37 42.03
N GLN A 120 -39.21 -11.27 41.39
CA GLN A 120 -40.37 -10.46 41.82
C GLN A 120 -41.67 -11.27 41.82
N LYS A 121 -41.90 -12.12 40.82
CA LYS A 121 -43.08 -12.97 40.73
C LYS A 121 -43.13 -13.98 41.90
N ILE A 122 -42.01 -14.64 42.22
CA ILE A 122 -41.94 -15.60 43.33
C ILE A 122 -42.27 -14.92 44.66
N VAL A 123 -41.66 -13.76 44.93
CA VAL A 123 -41.92 -12.99 46.16
C VAL A 123 -43.40 -12.62 46.26
N LYS A 124 -44.00 -12.15 45.15
CA LYS A 124 -45.41 -11.76 45.11
C LYS A 124 -46.34 -12.95 45.34
N THR A 125 -46.07 -14.10 44.73
CA THR A 125 -46.84 -15.33 44.95
C THR A 125 -46.75 -15.81 46.39
N ARG A 126 -45.58 -15.71 47.03
CA ARG A 126 -45.42 -16.08 48.44
C ARG A 126 -46.29 -15.22 49.36
N HIS A 127 -46.29 -13.90 49.16
CA HIS A 127 -47.12 -13.00 49.95
C HIS A 127 -48.63 -13.27 49.78
N GLN A 128 -49.08 -13.57 48.55
CA GLN A 128 -50.47 -13.91 48.29
C GLN A 128 -50.90 -15.20 49.01
N MET A 129 -50.04 -16.22 49.04
CA MET A 129 -50.32 -17.46 49.78
C MET A 129 -50.35 -17.25 51.30
N GLU A 130 -49.48 -16.36 51.83
CA GLU A 130 -49.49 -15.98 53.25
C GLU A 130 -50.78 -15.23 53.62
N GLU A 131 -51.29 -14.36 52.74
CA GLU A 131 -52.57 -13.65 52.94
C GLU A 131 -53.79 -14.58 52.84
N GLU A 132 -53.79 -15.60 51.97
CA GLU A 132 -54.90 -16.56 51.85
C GLU A 132 -54.97 -17.56 53.02
N MET A 133 -53.87 -17.79 53.74
CA MET A 133 -53.82 -18.69 54.91
C MET A 133 -54.10 -18.00 56.25
N ALA A 134 -54.23 -16.67 56.26
CA ALA A 134 -54.54 -15.85 57.44
C ALA A 134 -56.05 -15.60 57.57
#